data_AF-A0A2S4PXQ6-F1
#
_entry.id   AF-A0A2S4PXQ6-F1
#
_cell.length_a   1.000
_cell.length_b   1.000
_cell.length_c   1.000
_cell.angle_alpha   90.00
_cell.angle_beta   90.00
_cell.angle_gamma   90.00
#
_symmetry.space_group_name_H-M   'P 1'
#
loop_
_entity.id
_entity.type
_entity.pdbx_description
1 polymer ?
#
loop_
_entity_poly.entity_id
_entity_poly.type
_entity_poly.pdbx_seq_one_letter_code
_entity_poly.pdbx_strand_id
1 'polypeptide(L)'
;MSKGLEKVQKKIIKKKGKNSALHENSRDAQRLRRAQGRDDKLEKMALARRKIDRPLLVERAKYFQNSTMISDGRSLKMEEIHTLIKRFLEQYAEQLSQLKKERRPGRPSSAREDLIRIKVAAGEKEYKDGFYMPDLTDENNIVFLKKWEGSWSYLSTLKWVRVSSSGKLQTSRFPPKGDSSWKLPRSHISFSTSTTKSSKTKGKHGDDELITKLSSELQFENEMKEDISLPTSIKDYLENSPFDIIDEPGKEEVILTRTYGQEKIQITFSISDINMDPDADMSDRAFGAEEEEEGEANTEEQKNPDEGSEEDDISLPVRLHIVVEKPGKGALVIDSVIQDSMVMIESCLHYENTEHAYAKTSERFHERQDLYAGPVFANLDEELQVLFERYLDERGINTALAIFVPEYINMKEQKEYARWLKNVKEFVEA
;
A
#
# COMPACT_ATOMS: atom_id res chain seq x y z
N MET A 1 11.19 -9.58 -14.75
CA MET A 1 10.22 -10.06 -15.75
C MET A 1 10.42 -11.55 -16.00
N SER A 2 9.55 -12.40 -15.46
CA SER A 2 9.47 -13.81 -15.84
C SER A 2 8.94 -13.89 -17.27
N LYS A 3 9.72 -14.47 -18.19
CA LYS A 3 9.35 -14.56 -19.62
C LYS A 3 8.54 -15.83 -19.92
N GLY A 4 7.73 -16.31 -18.97
CA GLY A 4 7.04 -17.59 -19.07
C GLY A 4 5.91 -17.54 -20.09
N LEU A 5 5.05 -16.53 -19.95
CA LEU A 5 3.92 -16.22 -20.81
C LEU A 5 4.38 -15.85 -22.22
N GLU A 6 5.37 -14.96 -22.37
CA GLU A 6 5.95 -14.59 -23.67
C GLU A 6 6.44 -15.82 -24.46
N LYS A 7 7.12 -16.76 -23.78
CA LYS A 7 7.61 -17.99 -24.42
C LYS A 7 6.47 -18.89 -24.89
N VAL A 8 5.36 -18.95 -24.14
CA VAL A 8 4.18 -19.74 -24.50
C VAL A 8 3.41 -19.06 -25.63
N GLN A 9 3.23 -17.74 -25.58
CA GLN A 9 2.65 -16.96 -26.68
C GLN A 9 3.44 -17.14 -27.97
N LYS A 10 4.77 -16.98 -27.96
CA LYS A 10 5.63 -17.21 -29.14
C LYS A 10 5.46 -18.62 -29.73
N LYS A 11 5.34 -19.65 -28.89
CA LYS A 11 5.09 -21.02 -29.34
C LYS A 11 3.71 -21.20 -29.98
N ILE A 12 2.68 -20.53 -29.46
CA ILE A 12 1.32 -20.58 -30.01
C ILE A 12 1.24 -19.82 -31.33
N ILE A 13 1.83 -18.62 -31.38
CA ILE A 13 1.93 -17.80 -32.60
C ILE A 13 2.66 -18.57 -33.71
N LYS A 14 3.78 -19.23 -33.40
CA LYS A 14 4.51 -20.09 -34.36
C LYS A 14 3.67 -21.26 -34.88
N LYS A 15 2.70 -21.76 -34.10
CA LYS A 15 1.89 -22.93 -34.44
C LYS A 15 0.59 -22.58 -35.16
N LYS A 16 -0.04 -21.44 -34.82
CA LYS A 16 -1.41 -21.09 -35.26
C LYS A 16 -1.52 -19.74 -35.98
N GLY A 17 -0.42 -19.00 -36.13
CA GLY A 17 -0.42 -17.64 -36.67
C GLY A 17 -0.71 -16.58 -35.62
N LYS A 18 -0.40 -15.32 -35.95
CA LYS A 18 -0.71 -14.14 -35.12
C LYS A 18 -2.25 -13.99 -35.04
N ASN A 19 -2.78 -13.67 -33.86
CA ASN A 19 -4.22 -13.45 -33.62
C ASN A 19 -5.15 -14.66 -33.84
N SER A 20 -4.66 -15.89 -33.63
CA SER A 20 -5.53 -17.07 -33.63
C SER A 20 -6.52 -17.04 -32.47
N ALA A 21 -7.81 -16.93 -32.78
CA ALA A 21 -8.88 -17.04 -31.78
C ALA A 21 -8.82 -18.42 -31.10
N LEU A 22 -8.52 -18.42 -29.80
CA LEU A 22 -8.43 -19.62 -28.99
C LEU A 22 -9.74 -19.80 -28.22
N HIS A 23 -10.41 -20.92 -28.43
CA HIS A 23 -11.54 -21.31 -27.59
C HIS A 23 -11.10 -21.39 -26.12
N GLU A 24 -11.95 -20.94 -25.20
CA GLU A 24 -11.63 -20.78 -23.78
C GLU A 24 -11.06 -22.06 -23.13
N ASN A 25 -11.65 -23.20 -23.47
CA ASN A 25 -11.24 -24.52 -22.96
C ASN A 25 -10.16 -25.23 -23.81
N SER A 26 -9.56 -24.56 -24.79
CA SER A 26 -8.52 -25.14 -25.62
C SER A 26 -7.26 -25.47 -24.81
N ARG A 27 -6.55 -26.54 -25.19
CA ARG A 27 -5.26 -26.91 -24.57
C ARG A 27 -4.25 -25.76 -24.58
N ASP A 28 -4.25 -24.95 -25.63
CA ASP A 28 -3.35 -23.80 -25.76
C ASP A 28 -3.82 -22.60 -24.90
N ALA A 29 -5.13 -22.39 -24.75
CA ALA A 29 -5.69 -21.39 -23.83
C ALA A 29 -5.39 -21.73 -22.36
N GLN A 30 -5.53 -23.01 -21.97
CA GLN A 30 -5.14 -23.48 -20.63
C GLN A 30 -3.62 -23.35 -20.38
N ARG A 31 -2.79 -23.54 -21.41
CA ARG A 31 -1.33 -23.34 -21.30
C ARG A 31 -0.98 -21.87 -21.09
N LEU A 32 -1.67 -20.95 -21.75
CA LEU A 32 -1.53 -19.50 -21.53
C LEU A 32 -1.95 -19.13 -20.11
N ARG A 33 -3.15 -19.52 -19.66
CA ARG A 33 -3.63 -19.26 -18.29
C ARG A 33 -2.67 -19.77 -17.21
N ARG A 34 -2.12 -20.98 -17.39
CA ARG A 34 -1.11 -21.53 -16.46
C ARG A 34 0.23 -20.80 -16.51
N ALA A 35 0.60 -20.23 -17.67
CA ALA A 35 1.82 -19.44 -17.79
C ALA A 35 1.64 -18.07 -17.13
N GLN A 36 0.51 -17.42 -17.39
CA GLN A 36 0.09 -16.17 -16.75
C GLN A 36 0.08 -16.32 -15.23
N GLY A 37 -0.69 -17.27 -14.68
CA GLY A 37 -0.76 -17.45 -13.23
C GLY A 37 0.57 -17.85 -12.55
N ARG A 38 1.53 -18.40 -13.31
CA ARG A 38 2.91 -18.62 -12.80
C ARG A 38 3.70 -17.32 -12.75
N ASP A 39 3.61 -16.52 -13.81
CA ASP A 39 4.30 -15.23 -13.90
C ASP A 39 3.72 -14.25 -12.85
N ASP A 40 2.40 -14.18 -12.71
CA ASP A 40 1.71 -13.40 -11.67
C ASP A 40 2.16 -13.81 -10.26
N LYS A 41 2.30 -15.12 -10.01
CA LYS A 41 2.77 -15.62 -8.71
C LYS A 41 4.24 -15.24 -8.45
N LEU A 42 5.08 -15.31 -9.47
CA LEU A 42 6.48 -14.91 -9.36
C LEU A 42 6.61 -13.40 -9.11
N GLU A 43 5.76 -12.60 -9.75
CA GLU A 43 5.67 -11.17 -9.56
C GLU A 43 5.19 -10.80 -8.16
N LYS A 44 4.07 -11.36 -7.70
CA LYS A 44 3.59 -11.19 -6.31
C LYS A 44 4.67 -11.57 -5.29
N MET A 45 5.38 -12.67 -5.52
CA MET A 45 6.52 -13.06 -4.67
C MET A 45 7.69 -12.07 -4.74
N ALA A 46 7.96 -11.47 -5.89
CA ALA A 46 9.01 -10.46 -6.04
C ALA A 46 8.63 -9.14 -5.36
N LEU A 47 7.36 -8.71 -5.46
CA LEU A 47 6.83 -7.53 -4.79
C LEU A 47 6.88 -7.69 -3.26
N ALA A 48 6.40 -8.83 -2.73
CA ALA A 48 6.49 -9.12 -1.30
C ALA A 48 7.93 -9.08 -0.78
N ARG A 49 8.89 -9.59 -1.56
CA ARG A 49 10.33 -9.49 -1.23
C ARG A 49 10.81 -8.05 -1.22
N ARG A 50 10.42 -7.24 -2.21
CA ARG A 50 10.79 -5.81 -2.24
C ARG A 50 10.28 -5.07 -1.01
N LYS A 51 9.02 -5.33 -0.58
CA LYS A 51 8.45 -4.72 0.63
C LYS A 51 9.24 -5.07 1.91
N ILE A 52 9.77 -6.29 2.01
CA ILE A 52 10.55 -6.74 3.18
C ILE A 52 12.03 -6.31 3.09
N ASP A 53 12.69 -6.57 1.96
CA ASP A 53 14.13 -6.36 1.79
C ASP A 53 14.49 -4.86 1.72
N ARG A 54 13.58 -4.01 1.21
CA ARG A 54 13.83 -2.57 1.05
C ARG A 54 14.16 -1.85 2.37
N PRO A 55 13.27 -1.83 3.38
CA PRO A 55 13.55 -1.16 4.65
C PRO A 55 14.76 -1.75 5.36
N LEU A 56 14.90 -3.09 5.37
CA LEU A 56 16.01 -3.77 6.04
C LEU A 56 17.37 -3.42 5.44
N LEU A 57 17.50 -3.38 4.11
CA LEU A 57 18.78 -3.08 3.46
C LEU A 57 19.13 -1.59 3.53
N VAL A 58 18.13 -0.70 3.58
CA VAL A 58 18.33 0.74 3.85
C VAL A 58 18.81 0.96 5.29
N GLU A 59 18.12 0.40 6.29
CA GLU A 59 18.52 0.49 7.71
C GLU A 59 19.95 -0.03 7.92
N ARG A 60 20.25 -1.17 7.29
CA ARG A 60 21.59 -1.79 7.30
C ARG A 60 22.65 -0.88 6.66
N ALA A 61 22.39 -0.35 5.47
CA ALA A 61 23.34 0.54 4.79
C ALA A 61 23.61 1.81 5.62
N LYS A 62 22.58 2.36 6.28
CA LYS A 62 22.69 3.52 7.17
C LYS A 62 23.56 3.23 8.39
N TYR A 63 23.41 2.06 9.00
CA TYR A 63 24.25 1.63 10.12
C TYR A 63 25.75 1.59 9.73
N PHE A 64 26.06 0.99 8.58
CA PHE A 64 27.45 0.91 8.11
C PHE A 64 27.99 2.26 7.66
N GLN A 65 27.18 3.11 7.03
CA GLN A 65 27.54 4.49 6.71
C GLN A 65 27.96 5.26 7.97
N ASN A 66 27.12 5.25 9.02
CA ASN A 66 27.45 5.89 10.30
C ASN A 66 28.75 5.36 10.92
N SER A 67 28.97 4.04 10.81
CA SER A 67 30.20 3.40 11.30
C SER A 67 31.45 3.86 10.53
N THR A 68 31.34 4.10 9.22
CA THR A 68 32.45 4.61 8.39
C THR A 68 32.74 6.10 8.58
N MET A 69 31.78 6.88 9.09
CA MET A 69 31.98 8.28 9.45
C MET A 69 32.84 8.41 10.71
N ILE A 70 32.70 7.48 11.65
CA ILE A 70 33.48 7.43 12.89
C ILE A 70 34.93 7.00 12.62
N SER A 71 35.19 6.23 11.56
CA SER A 71 36.52 5.72 11.19
C SER A 71 37.27 6.57 10.16
N ASP A 72 36.90 7.85 10.01
CA ASP A 72 37.47 8.83 9.07
C ASP A 72 37.48 8.41 7.58
N GLY A 73 36.63 7.45 7.18
CA GLY A 73 36.54 6.99 5.79
C GLY A 73 37.72 6.15 5.29
N ARG A 74 38.53 5.58 6.17
CA ARG A 74 39.53 4.57 5.77
C ARG A 74 38.85 3.24 5.43
N SER A 75 39.47 2.50 4.50
CA SER A 75 39.10 1.10 4.25
C SER A 75 39.20 0.29 5.54
N LEU A 76 38.13 -0.43 5.88
CA LEU A 76 38.06 -1.21 7.11
C LEU A 76 38.72 -2.57 6.91
N LYS A 77 39.48 -3.02 7.91
CA LYS A 77 40.03 -4.38 7.91
C LYS A 77 38.93 -5.40 8.19
N MET A 78 39.14 -6.65 7.76
CA MET A 78 38.16 -7.72 7.96
C MET A 78 37.77 -7.91 9.45
N GLU A 79 38.74 -7.75 10.35
CA GLU A 79 38.50 -7.82 11.81
C GLU A 79 37.50 -6.75 12.28
N GLU A 80 37.66 -5.52 11.80
CA GLU A 80 36.78 -4.39 12.13
C GLU A 80 35.38 -4.62 11.56
N ILE A 81 35.28 -5.11 10.31
CA ILE A 81 34.01 -5.49 9.68
C ILE A 81 33.27 -6.54 10.51
N HIS A 82 33.98 -7.57 11.00
CA HIS A 82 33.40 -8.58 11.89
C HIS A 82 32.90 -7.99 13.21
N THR A 83 33.62 -7.02 13.79
CA THR A 83 33.13 -6.34 15.01
C THR A 83 31.88 -5.50 14.76
N LEU A 84 31.80 -4.81 13.60
CA LEU A 84 30.63 -4.03 13.23
C LEU A 84 29.40 -4.91 12.99
N ILE A 85 29.56 -6.04 12.29
CA ILE A 85 28.46 -7.00 12.07
C ILE A 85 27.97 -7.56 13.41
N LYS A 86 28.88 -7.92 14.33
CA LYS A 86 28.50 -8.40 15.67
C LYS A 86 27.72 -7.35 16.45
N ARG A 87 28.20 -6.10 16.48
CA ARG A 87 27.49 -5.00 17.15
C ARG A 87 26.11 -4.74 16.56
N PHE A 88 25.98 -4.80 15.23
CA PHE A 88 24.69 -4.67 14.55
C PHE A 88 23.70 -5.76 14.98
N LEU A 89 24.15 -7.01 15.09
CA LEU A 89 23.32 -8.12 15.55
C LEU A 89 22.99 -8.05 17.04
N GLU A 90 23.94 -7.58 17.86
CA GLU A 90 23.79 -7.40 19.31
C GLU A 90 22.70 -6.37 19.64
N GLN A 91 22.49 -5.33 18.83
CA GLN A 91 21.40 -4.36 19.03
C GLN A 91 20.02 -5.04 19.11
N TYR A 92 19.76 -6.02 18.24
CA TYR A 92 18.51 -6.78 18.27
C TYR A 92 18.45 -7.76 19.45
N ALA A 93 19.59 -8.32 19.86
CA ALA A 93 19.66 -9.20 21.03
C ALA A 93 19.42 -8.44 22.35
N GLU A 94 19.93 -7.22 22.46
CA GLU A 94 19.69 -6.35 23.61
C GLU A 94 18.22 -5.95 23.71
N GLN A 95 17.59 -5.55 22.60
CA GLN A 95 16.16 -5.27 22.52
C GLN A 95 15.31 -6.48 22.98
N LEU A 96 15.68 -7.68 22.54
CA LEU A 96 15.01 -8.92 22.97
C LEU A 96 15.18 -9.16 24.48
N SER A 97 16.35 -8.85 25.04
CA SER A 97 16.61 -8.99 26.47
C SER A 97 15.79 -8.01 27.31
N GLN A 98 15.60 -6.78 26.83
CA GLN A 98 14.79 -5.74 27.49
C GLN A 98 13.32 -6.17 27.52
N LEU A 99 12.77 -6.59 26.38
CA LEU A 99 11.40 -7.11 26.30
C LEU A 99 11.16 -8.32 27.22
N LYS A 100 12.15 -9.21 27.35
CA LYS A 100 12.08 -10.34 28.29
C LYS A 100 12.08 -9.92 29.76
N LYS A 101 12.79 -8.84 30.12
CA LYS A 101 12.84 -8.30 31.49
C LYS A 101 11.56 -7.56 31.86
N GLU A 102 10.98 -6.83 30.91
CA GLU A 102 9.69 -6.14 31.07
C GLU A 102 8.52 -7.11 31.19
N ARG A 103 8.66 -8.32 30.62
CA ARG A 103 7.65 -9.37 30.72
C ARG A 103 7.58 -9.94 32.14
N ARG A 104 6.39 -9.86 32.75
CA ARG A 104 6.07 -10.53 34.02
C ARG A 104 6.22 -12.06 33.88
N PRO A 105 6.78 -12.75 34.89
CA PRO A 105 6.96 -14.20 34.82
C PRO A 105 5.62 -14.91 34.61
N GLY A 106 5.56 -15.81 33.63
CA GLY A 106 4.36 -16.61 33.29
C GLY A 106 3.50 -16.09 32.13
N ARG A 107 3.67 -14.85 31.65
CA ARG A 107 2.95 -14.34 30.46
C ARG A 107 3.54 -14.91 29.15
N PRO A 108 2.75 -15.27 28.12
CA PRO A 108 3.30 -15.62 26.80
C PRO A 108 4.13 -14.47 26.19
N SER A 109 4.99 -14.79 25.21
CA SER A 109 5.78 -13.80 24.47
C SER A 109 4.87 -12.85 23.69
N SER A 110 5.22 -11.57 23.64
CA SER A 110 4.52 -10.58 22.80
C SER A 110 4.86 -10.82 21.32
N ALA A 111 3.96 -10.43 20.41
CA ALA A 111 4.24 -10.39 18.98
C ALA A 111 5.53 -9.61 18.65
N ARG A 112 5.82 -8.52 19.38
CA ARG A 112 7.07 -7.77 19.23
C ARG A 112 8.29 -8.58 19.68
N GLU A 113 8.17 -9.33 20.78
CA GLU A 113 9.23 -10.24 21.25
C GLU A 113 9.51 -11.34 20.23
N ASP A 114 8.47 -11.93 19.67
CA ASP A 114 8.58 -13.00 18.68
C ASP A 114 9.16 -12.50 17.35
N LEU A 115 8.77 -11.30 16.89
CA LEU A 115 9.36 -10.67 15.71
C LEU A 115 10.86 -10.38 15.91
N ILE A 116 11.26 -9.80 17.04
CA ILE A 116 12.67 -9.53 17.32
C ILE A 116 13.44 -10.85 17.47
N ARG A 117 12.84 -11.88 18.07
CA ARG A 117 13.43 -13.22 18.14
C ARG A 117 13.68 -13.81 16.76
N ILE A 118 12.73 -13.67 15.85
CA ILE A 118 12.90 -14.07 14.44
C ILE A 118 14.03 -13.26 13.79
N LYS A 119 14.12 -11.94 14.06
CA LYS A 119 15.19 -11.10 13.52
C LYS A 119 16.58 -11.50 14.02
N VAL A 120 16.72 -11.78 15.31
CA VAL A 120 17.98 -12.25 15.93
C VAL A 120 18.40 -13.58 15.30
N ALA A 121 17.49 -14.56 15.25
CA ALA A 121 17.79 -15.88 14.69
C ALA A 121 18.13 -15.81 13.18
N ALA A 122 17.42 -14.96 12.42
CA ALA A 122 17.70 -14.75 11.00
C ALA A 122 19.05 -14.07 10.78
N GLY A 123 19.39 -13.05 11.56
CA GLY A 123 20.66 -12.33 11.48
C GLY A 123 21.86 -13.21 11.86
N GLU A 124 21.76 -14.01 12.91
CA GLU A 124 22.81 -14.98 13.29
C GLU A 124 23.03 -16.04 12.22
N LYS A 125 21.95 -16.55 11.62
CA LYS A 125 22.03 -17.51 10.52
C LYS A 125 22.64 -16.86 9.27
N GLU A 126 22.23 -15.65 8.95
CA GLU A 126 22.80 -14.88 7.84
C GLU A 126 24.30 -14.65 8.04
N TYR A 127 24.75 -14.35 9.26
CA TYR A 127 26.17 -14.18 9.53
C TYR A 127 26.99 -15.46 9.35
N LYS A 128 26.42 -16.62 9.66
CA LYS A 128 27.06 -17.92 9.39
C LYS A 128 27.16 -18.19 7.89
N ASP A 129 26.08 -17.95 7.15
CA ASP A 129 25.96 -18.28 5.73
C ASP A 129 26.63 -17.23 4.81
N GLY A 130 26.73 -15.98 5.26
CA GLY A 130 27.27 -14.84 4.52
C GLY A 130 26.39 -13.60 4.61
N PHE A 131 26.76 -12.66 5.50
CA PHE A 131 26.06 -11.41 5.76
C PHE A 131 26.16 -10.42 4.60
N TYR A 132 25.01 -10.04 4.03
CA TYR A 132 24.94 -9.21 2.83
C TYR A 132 25.03 -7.71 3.16
N MET A 133 26.09 -7.03 2.75
CA MET A 133 26.32 -5.62 3.10
C MET A 133 27.08 -4.88 2.00
N PRO A 134 27.08 -3.53 2.01
CA PRO A 134 27.99 -2.76 1.18
C PRO A 134 29.44 -3.14 1.45
N ASP A 135 30.26 -3.17 0.40
CA ASP A 135 31.68 -3.46 0.53
C ASP A 135 32.43 -2.32 1.22
N LEU A 136 32.86 -2.55 2.46
CA LEU A 136 33.63 -1.57 3.24
C LEU A 136 35.15 -1.75 3.10
N THR A 137 35.59 -2.69 2.26
CA THR A 137 37.02 -2.90 1.98
C THR A 137 37.52 -1.99 0.85
N ASP A 138 36.62 -1.53 -0.04
CA ASP A 138 36.93 -0.64 -1.16
C ASP A 138 36.68 0.83 -0.78
N GLU A 139 37.74 1.64 -0.80
CA GLU A 139 37.68 3.07 -0.45
C GLU A 139 36.74 3.85 -1.37
N ASN A 140 36.67 3.49 -2.65
CA ASN A 140 35.75 4.16 -3.58
C ASN A 140 34.30 3.89 -3.18
N ASN A 141 34.00 2.66 -2.74
CA ASN A 141 32.67 2.28 -2.31
C ASN A 141 32.26 2.99 -1.01
N ILE A 142 33.22 3.25 -0.11
CA ILE A 142 32.99 4.08 1.08
C ILE A 142 32.65 5.51 0.70
N VAL A 143 33.34 6.11 -0.28
CA VAL A 143 33.00 7.47 -0.76
C VAL A 143 31.58 7.51 -1.33
N PHE A 144 31.19 6.51 -2.12
CA PHE A 144 29.82 6.41 -2.62
C PHE A 144 28.81 6.20 -1.49
N LEU A 145 29.13 5.36 -0.49
CA LEU A 145 28.28 5.12 0.67
C LEU A 145 28.14 6.39 1.54
N LYS A 146 29.17 7.23 1.63
CA LYS A 146 29.10 8.52 2.35
C LYS A 146 28.14 9.50 1.70
N LYS A 147 28.11 9.54 0.36
CA LYS A 147 27.21 10.39 -0.44
C LYS A 147 25.76 9.88 -0.50
N TRP A 148 25.49 8.70 0.04
CA TRP A 148 24.17 8.10 -0.01
C TRP A 148 23.24 8.71 1.05
N GLU A 149 22.11 9.28 0.63
CA GLU A 149 21.16 9.98 1.51
C GLU A 149 19.89 9.16 1.83
N GLY A 150 19.92 7.84 1.61
CA GLY A 150 18.79 6.95 1.89
C GLY A 150 18.06 6.40 0.66
N SER A 151 18.38 6.90 -0.55
CA SER A 151 17.73 6.48 -1.79
C SER A 151 18.01 5.01 -2.18
N TRP A 152 16.94 4.23 -2.44
CA TRP A 152 17.06 2.82 -2.82
C TRP A 152 17.72 2.61 -4.18
N SER A 153 17.42 3.45 -5.16
CA SER A 153 17.99 3.36 -6.50
C SER A 153 19.51 3.57 -6.47
N TYR A 154 19.98 4.46 -5.59
CA TYR A 154 21.40 4.74 -5.41
C TYR A 154 22.18 3.53 -4.84
N LEU A 155 21.56 2.66 -4.04
CA LEU A 155 22.22 1.44 -3.53
C LEU A 155 22.65 0.48 -4.65
N SER A 156 22.13 0.62 -5.87
CA SER A 156 22.57 -0.15 -7.04
C SER A 156 23.94 0.29 -7.58
N THR A 157 24.39 1.51 -7.26
CA THR A 157 25.71 2.02 -7.62
C THR A 157 26.82 1.45 -6.72
N LEU A 158 26.45 1.02 -5.51
CA LEU A 158 27.37 0.46 -4.53
C LEU A 158 27.74 -0.98 -4.89
N LYS A 159 28.96 -1.37 -4.52
CA LYS A 159 29.39 -2.76 -4.50
C LYS A 159 28.87 -3.43 -3.23
N TRP A 160 28.34 -4.63 -3.36
CA TRP A 160 27.81 -5.42 -2.26
C TRP A 160 28.59 -6.72 -2.11
N VAL A 161 28.83 -7.13 -0.87
CA VAL A 161 29.57 -8.36 -0.52
C VAL A 161 28.79 -9.17 0.51
N ARG A 162 29.07 -10.47 0.55
CA ARG A 162 28.65 -11.37 1.61
C ARG A 162 29.84 -11.73 2.48
N VAL A 163 29.73 -11.44 3.77
CA VAL A 163 30.76 -11.71 4.77
C VAL A 163 30.27 -12.82 5.70
N SER A 164 30.86 -14.00 5.57
CA SER A 164 30.58 -15.12 6.49
C SER A 164 31.39 -15.02 7.77
N SER A 165 30.92 -15.60 8.87
CA SER A 165 31.67 -15.70 10.14
C SER A 165 33.02 -16.41 10.00
N SER A 166 33.24 -17.17 8.91
CA SER A 166 34.50 -17.84 8.58
C SER A 166 35.55 -16.93 7.91
N GLY A 167 35.22 -15.65 7.70
CA GLY A 167 36.10 -14.67 7.03
C GLY A 167 36.10 -14.76 5.50
N LYS A 168 35.26 -15.61 4.91
CA LYS A 168 35.09 -15.66 3.44
C LYS A 168 34.25 -14.46 2.99
N LEU A 169 34.82 -13.67 2.09
CA LEU A 169 34.18 -12.56 1.38
C LEU A 169 33.77 -13.03 -0.02
N GLN A 170 32.48 -12.89 -0.35
CA GLN A 170 31.96 -13.19 -1.68
C GLN A 170 31.33 -11.94 -2.29
N THR A 171 31.79 -11.54 -3.47
CA THR A 171 31.17 -10.44 -4.23
C THR A 171 29.75 -10.79 -4.63
N SER A 172 28.83 -9.86 -4.47
CA SER A 172 27.41 -10.05 -4.73
C SER A 172 26.82 -8.85 -5.48
N ARG A 173 25.61 -8.98 -6.01
CA ARG A 173 24.96 -7.91 -6.79
C ARG A 173 23.69 -7.43 -6.14
N PHE A 174 23.46 -6.12 -6.21
CA PHE A 174 22.22 -5.49 -5.81
C PHE A 174 21.28 -5.33 -7.01
N PRO A 175 19.95 -5.50 -6.83
CA PRO A 175 19.28 -6.09 -5.66
C PRO A 175 19.52 -7.61 -5.56
N PRO A 176 19.38 -8.22 -4.37
CA PRO A 176 19.60 -9.66 -4.17
C PRO A 176 18.57 -10.48 -4.95
N LYS A 177 18.99 -11.10 -6.06
CA LYS A 177 18.11 -11.89 -6.94
C LYS A 177 17.79 -13.26 -6.33
N GLY A 178 16.82 -13.32 -5.42
CA GLY A 178 16.30 -14.57 -4.84
C GLY A 178 17.07 -15.13 -3.65
N ASP A 179 18.18 -14.48 -3.29
CA ASP A 179 19.09 -14.89 -2.22
C ASP A 179 18.94 -14.05 -0.95
N SER A 180 17.80 -13.39 -0.70
CA SER A 180 17.59 -12.75 0.60
C SER A 180 17.53 -13.81 1.71
N SER A 181 18.35 -13.59 2.74
CA SER A 181 18.42 -14.39 3.97
C SER A 181 17.20 -14.17 4.87
N TRP A 182 16.55 -13.01 4.74
CA TRP A 182 15.31 -12.61 5.40
C TRP A 182 14.09 -13.30 4.77
N LYS A 183 14.14 -14.62 4.75
CA LYS A 183 12.95 -15.44 4.57
C LYS A 183 12.35 -15.56 5.96
N LEU A 184 11.20 -14.93 6.20
CA LEU A 184 10.32 -15.40 7.28
C LEU A 184 10.23 -16.92 7.14
N PRO A 185 10.39 -17.70 8.23
CA PRO A 185 10.25 -19.14 8.15
C PRO A 185 8.89 -19.39 7.51
N ARG A 186 8.90 -19.86 6.26
CA ARG A 186 7.72 -20.47 5.69
C ARG A 186 7.39 -21.57 6.68
N SER A 187 6.24 -21.48 7.34
CA SER A 187 5.58 -22.70 7.77
C SER A 187 5.53 -23.54 6.50
N HIS A 188 6.39 -24.55 6.44
CA HIS A 188 6.36 -25.53 5.38
C HIS A 188 5.01 -26.23 5.57
N ILE A 189 3.96 -25.67 4.98
CA ILE A 189 2.84 -26.48 4.54
C ILE A 189 3.46 -27.29 3.41
N SER A 190 4.08 -28.40 3.79
CA SER A 190 4.51 -29.44 2.87
C SER A 190 3.24 -29.88 2.16
N PHE A 191 2.96 -29.28 1.00
CA PHE A 191 2.01 -29.86 0.07
C PHE A 191 2.65 -31.16 -0.42
N SER A 192 2.36 -32.24 0.31
CA SER A 192 2.63 -33.59 -0.14
C SER A 192 1.78 -33.79 -1.39
N THR A 193 2.42 -33.84 -2.56
CA THR A 193 1.77 -34.38 -3.77
C THR A 193 1.70 -35.89 -3.65
N SER A 194 0.96 -36.37 -2.65
CA SER A 194 0.55 -37.75 -2.56
C SER A 194 -0.77 -37.84 -3.30
N THR A 195 -0.75 -38.43 -4.49
CA THR A 195 -1.96 -38.91 -5.15
C THR A 195 -2.56 -40.03 -4.29
N THR A 196 -3.30 -39.66 -3.25
CA THR A 196 -4.07 -40.61 -2.45
C THR A 196 -5.49 -40.65 -2.99
N LYS A 197 -5.83 -41.84 -3.45
CA LYS A 197 -7.15 -42.32 -3.80
C LYS A 197 -8.20 -41.77 -2.82
N SER A 198 -9.30 -41.32 -3.40
CA SER A 198 -10.62 -41.17 -2.79
C SER A 198 -10.81 -42.10 -1.59
N SER A 199 -10.79 -41.54 -0.39
CA SER A 199 -11.55 -42.08 0.73
C SER A 199 -12.48 -40.97 1.22
N LYS A 200 -13.77 -41.28 1.18
CA LYS A 200 -14.85 -40.46 1.71
C LYS A 200 -14.69 -40.36 3.23
N THR A 201 -14.12 -39.27 3.73
CA THR A 201 -14.32 -38.82 5.11
C THR A 201 -14.53 -37.31 5.12
N LYS A 202 -15.83 -36.96 5.11
CA LYS A 202 -16.51 -35.72 5.57
C LYS A 202 -15.63 -34.49 5.86
N GLY A 203 -15.87 -33.42 5.11
CA GLY A 203 -15.14 -32.15 5.17
C GLY A 203 -15.39 -31.36 6.44
N LYS A 204 -14.34 -31.18 7.23
CA LYS A 204 -14.21 -30.18 8.31
C LYS A 204 -12.80 -29.60 8.47
N HIS A 205 -11.78 -30.16 7.79
CA HIS A 205 -10.39 -29.76 8.04
C HIS A 205 -10.04 -28.35 7.53
N GLY A 206 -10.66 -27.89 6.43
CA GLY A 206 -10.40 -26.54 5.91
C GLY A 206 -11.09 -25.44 6.72
N ASP A 207 -12.27 -25.73 7.27
CA ASP A 207 -13.07 -24.79 8.04
C ASP A 207 -12.40 -24.51 9.40
N ASP A 208 -11.90 -25.56 10.08
CA ASP A 208 -11.15 -25.43 11.34
C ASP A 208 -9.87 -24.58 11.19
N GLU A 209 -9.13 -24.77 10.08
CA GLU A 209 -7.93 -23.97 9.77
C GLU A 209 -8.29 -22.49 9.51
N LEU A 210 -9.37 -22.24 8.79
CA LEU A 210 -9.87 -20.89 8.49
C LEU A 210 -10.38 -20.18 9.75
N ILE A 211 -11.14 -20.87 10.61
CA ILE A 211 -11.62 -20.35 11.89
C ILE A 211 -10.46 -19.99 12.82
N THR A 212 -9.42 -20.84 12.87
CA THR A 212 -8.22 -20.57 13.67
C THR A 212 -7.49 -19.32 13.17
N LYS A 213 -7.45 -19.10 11.85
CA LYS A 213 -6.86 -17.90 11.27
C LYS A 213 -7.70 -16.65 11.53
N LEU A 214 -8.99 -16.70 11.25
CA LEU A 214 -9.91 -15.58 11.49
C LEU A 214 -9.94 -15.17 12.97
N SER A 215 -9.88 -16.13 13.90
CA SER A 215 -9.80 -15.84 15.33
C SER A 215 -8.47 -15.20 15.73
N SER A 216 -7.35 -15.64 15.15
CA SER A 216 -6.05 -15.00 15.38
C SER A 216 -5.98 -13.56 14.83
N GLU A 217 -6.55 -13.30 13.65
CA GLU A 217 -6.62 -11.95 13.08
C GLU A 217 -7.54 -11.05 13.92
N LEU A 218 -8.73 -11.52 14.30
CA LEU A 218 -9.64 -10.77 15.20
C LEU A 218 -8.99 -10.44 16.55
N GLN A 219 -8.22 -11.36 17.11
CA GLN A 219 -7.52 -11.13 18.36
C GLN A 219 -6.42 -10.06 18.18
N PHE A 220 -5.64 -10.16 17.11
CA PHE A 220 -4.64 -9.15 16.76
C PHE A 220 -5.28 -7.76 16.61
N GLU A 221 -6.41 -7.67 15.92
CA GLU A 221 -7.13 -6.41 15.72
C GLU A 221 -7.72 -5.82 17.00
N ASN A 222 -8.24 -6.66 17.90
CA ASN A 222 -8.75 -6.19 19.19
C ASN A 222 -7.63 -5.73 20.13
N GLU A 223 -6.47 -6.41 20.11
CA GLU A 223 -5.29 -5.99 20.88
C GLU A 223 -4.73 -4.66 20.36
N MET A 224 -4.70 -4.45 19.03
CA MET A 224 -4.29 -3.18 18.42
C MET A 224 -5.29 -2.03 18.70
N LYS A 225 -6.60 -2.33 18.79
CA LYS A 225 -7.63 -1.34 19.16
C LYS A 225 -7.47 -0.77 20.57
N GLU A 226 -6.92 -1.54 21.51
CA GLU A 226 -6.70 -1.06 22.88
C GLU A 226 -5.56 -0.04 22.97
N ASP A 227 -4.60 -0.08 22.04
CA ASP A 227 -3.45 0.83 22.00
C ASP A 227 -3.70 2.10 21.16
N ILE A 228 -4.71 2.12 20.28
CA ILE A 228 -5.07 3.28 19.45
C ILE A 228 -6.35 3.91 20.01
N SER A 229 -6.19 4.77 21.01
CA SER A 229 -7.28 5.71 21.36
C SER A 229 -7.65 6.50 20.11
N LEU A 230 -8.95 6.60 19.79
CA LEU A 230 -9.52 7.47 18.74
C LEU A 230 -8.60 8.69 18.51
N PRO A 231 -8.07 8.90 17.28
CA PRO A 231 -7.22 10.03 16.98
C PRO A 231 -7.82 11.32 17.54
N THR A 232 -7.00 12.12 18.23
CA THR A 232 -7.44 13.35 18.89
C THR A 232 -8.17 14.27 17.91
N SER A 233 -7.66 14.35 16.67
CA SER A 233 -8.26 15.08 15.54
C SER A 233 -9.73 14.73 15.26
N ILE A 234 -10.11 13.45 15.28
CA ILE A 234 -11.48 13.00 15.02
C ILE A 234 -12.41 13.42 16.16
N LYS A 235 -11.94 13.32 17.41
CA LYS A 235 -12.71 13.75 18.59
C LYS A 235 -12.89 15.26 18.60
N ASP A 236 -11.81 16.00 18.36
CA ASP A 236 -11.83 17.45 18.33
C ASP A 236 -12.73 17.97 17.21
N TYR A 237 -12.71 17.32 16.04
CA TYR A 237 -13.64 17.64 14.97
C TYR A 237 -15.07 17.31 15.37
N LEU A 238 -15.36 16.11 15.89
CA LEU A 238 -16.71 15.74 16.34
C LEU A 238 -17.29 16.66 17.43
N GLU A 239 -16.46 17.14 18.35
CA GLU A 239 -16.88 18.01 19.45
C GLU A 239 -17.10 19.47 19.01
N ASN A 240 -16.33 19.94 18.02
CA ASN A 240 -16.40 21.32 17.53
C ASN A 240 -17.16 21.48 16.19
N SER A 241 -17.49 20.36 15.55
CA SER A 241 -18.17 20.32 14.25
C SER A 241 -19.65 20.64 14.40
N PRO A 242 -20.21 21.41 13.46
CA PRO A 242 -21.65 21.65 13.37
C PRO A 242 -22.41 20.56 12.59
N PHE A 243 -21.74 19.47 12.20
CA PHE A 243 -22.33 18.34 11.48
C PHE A 243 -22.61 17.15 12.40
N ASP A 244 -23.81 16.58 12.26
CA ASP A 244 -24.19 15.30 12.83
C ASP A 244 -23.74 14.16 11.91
N ILE A 245 -23.11 13.13 12.47
CA ILE A 245 -22.61 11.97 11.73
C ILE A 245 -23.62 10.84 11.80
N ILE A 246 -24.04 10.36 10.63
CA ILE A 246 -24.84 9.15 10.44
C ILE A 246 -23.92 8.08 9.84
N ASP A 247 -23.43 7.21 10.71
CA ASP A 247 -22.60 6.07 10.37
C ASP A 247 -23.36 4.79 10.72
N GLU A 248 -23.82 4.06 9.69
CA GLU A 248 -24.46 2.77 9.86
C GLU A 248 -23.44 1.63 9.70
N PRO A 249 -23.27 0.77 10.71
CA PRO A 249 -22.38 -0.38 10.60
C PRO A 249 -22.75 -1.25 9.40
N GLY A 250 -21.76 -1.66 8.62
CA GLY A 250 -21.90 -2.58 7.49
C GLY A 250 -22.29 -1.90 6.18
N LYS A 251 -22.43 -0.57 6.18
CA LYS A 251 -22.49 0.26 4.98
C LYS A 251 -21.16 0.98 4.81
N GLU A 252 -20.73 1.09 3.57
CA GLU A 252 -19.49 1.79 3.19
C GLU A 252 -19.66 3.31 3.21
N GLU A 253 -20.89 3.79 3.00
CA GLU A 253 -21.21 5.21 2.95
C GLU A 253 -21.37 5.80 4.35
N VAL A 254 -20.78 6.99 4.54
CA VAL A 254 -20.96 7.83 5.73
C VAL A 254 -21.66 9.11 5.32
N ILE A 255 -22.62 9.55 6.13
CA ILE A 255 -23.41 10.75 5.84
C ILE A 255 -23.21 11.76 6.98
N LEU A 256 -22.80 12.97 6.64
CA LEU A 256 -22.79 14.12 7.54
C LEU A 256 -23.99 15.00 7.21
N THR A 257 -24.77 15.36 8.22
CA THR A 257 -25.93 16.25 8.05
C THR A 257 -25.80 17.49 8.90
N ARG A 258 -26.18 18.64 8.34
CA ARG A 258 -26.21 19.91 9.05
C ARG A 258 -27.38 20.76 8.58
N THR A 259 -27.88 21.62 9.45
CA THR A 259 -28.78 22.72 9.08
C THR A 259 -28.04 24.05 9.18
N TYR A 260 -28.17 24.90 8.16
CA TYR A 260 -27.56 26.22 8.11
C TYR A 260 -28.63 27.24 7.70
N GLY A 261 -29.17 27.98 8.68
CA GLY A 261 -30.31 28.87 8.46
C GLY A 261 -31.55 28.10 8.02
N GLN A 262 -31.98 28.29 6.77
CA GLN A 262 -33.08 27.54 6.14
C GLN A 262 -32.60 26.42 5.21
N GLU A 263 -31.30 26.20 5.10
CA GLU A 263 -30.71 25.24 4.17
C GLU A 263 -30.37 23.94 4.91
N LYS A 264 -30.62 22.80 4.27
CA LYS A 264 -30.22 21.49 4.75
C LYS A 264 -29.04 21.00 3.94
N ILE A 265 -27.93 20.71 4.61
CA ILE A 265 -26.69 20.27 3.99
C ILE A 265 -26.48 18.81 4.33
N GLN A 266 -26.16 18.01 3.33
CA GLN A 266 -25.81 16.62 3.48
C GLN A 266 -24.53 16.33 2.69
N ILE A 267 -23.50 15.83 3.36
CA ILE A 267 -22.24 15.43 2.75
C ILE A 267 -22.17 13.91 2.82
N THR A 268 -21.90 13.26 1.70
CA THR A 268 -21.78 11.81 1.62
C THR A 268 -20.41 11.46 1.07
N PHE A 269 -19.71 10.54 1.73
CA PHE A 269 -18.44 9.99 1.28
C PHE A 269 -18.38 8.49 1.53
N SER A 270 -17.56 7.77 0.78
CA SER A 270 -17.45 6.30 0.86
C SER A 270 -16.06 5.86 1.30
N ILE A 271 -15.99 4.78 2.08
CA ILE A 271 -14.70 4.17 2.43
C ILE A 271 -13.97 3.54 1.22
N SER A 272 -14.68 3.26 0.13
CA SER A 272 -14.10 2.67 -1.08
C SER A 272 -13.17 3.62 -1.85
N ASP A 273 -13.27 4.94 -1.61
CA ASP A 273 -12.52 5.94 -2.38
C ASP A 273 -11.02 5.97 -2.01
N ILE A 274 -10.65 5.59 -0.78
CA ILE A 274 -9.23 5.52 -0.33
C ILE A 274 -8.55 4.21 -0.76
N ASN A 275 -9.31 3.18 -1.15
CA ASN A 275 -8.75 1.88 -1.51
C ASN A 275 -8.30 1.75 -2.97
N MET A 276 -8.39 2.82 -3.76
CA MET A 276 -7.80 2.88 -5.08
C MET A 276 -6.28 2.99 -4.95
N ASP A 277 -5.59 1.85 -5.09
CA ASP A 277 -4.13 1.79 -5.22
C ASP A 277 -3.68 2.67 -6.40
N PRO A 278 -2.94 3.77 -6.17
CA PRO A 278 -2.51 4.68 -7.24
C PRO A 278 -1.55 3.99 -8.23
N ASP A 279 -0.95 2.84 -7.85
CA ASP A 279 -0.13 2.03 -8.76
C ASP A 279 -0.96 1.25 -9.80
N ALA A 280 -2.29 1.15 -9.66
CA ALA A 280 -3.15 0.49 -10.64
C ALA A 280 -3.22 1.28 -11.96
N ASP A 281 -3.38 2.60 -11.89
CA ASP A 281 -3.49 3.48 -13.07
C ASP A 281 -2.14 3.83 -13.72
N MET A 282 -1.05 3.81 -12.93
CA MET A 282 0.32 3.96 -13.47
C MET A 282 0.74 2.77 -14.35
N SER A 283 0.10 1.61 -14.20
CA SER A 283 0.34 0.45 -15.05
C SER A 283 -0.30 0.57 -16.44
N ASP A 284 -1.40 1.32 -16.57
CA ASP A 284 -2.17 1.45 -17.81
C ASP A 284 -1.68 2.63 -18.69
N ARG A 285 -1.20 3.73 -18.10
CA ARG A 285 -0.66 4.87 -18.87
C ARG A 285 0.68 4.59 -19.57
N ALA A 286 1.44 3.60 -19.12
CA ALA A 286 2.71 3.22 -19.76
C ALA A 286 2.53 2.40 -21.06
N PHE A 287 1.29 2.06 -21.44
CA PHE A 287 0.99 1.25 -22.64
C PHE A 287 0.37 2.04 -23.80
N GLY A 288 0.29 3.38 -23.71
CA GLY A 288 -0.43 4.22 -24.66
C GLY A 288 0.42 5.25 -25.42
N ALA A 289 1.58 4.87 -25.96
CA ALA A 289 2.24 5.64 -27.02
C ALA A 289 3.21 4.73 -27.80
N GLU A 290 2.69 4.03 -28.81
CA GLU A 290 3.50 3.41 -29.86
C GLU A 290 3.95 4.50 -30.86
N GLU A 291 5.26 4.57 -31.05
CA GLU A 291 5.99 4.65 -32.34
C GLU A 291 5.64 5.76 -33.36
N GLU A 292 6.55 6.71 -33.55
CA GLU A 292 7.00 7.11 -34.90
C GLU A 292 8.54 7.18 -34.96
N GLU A 293 9.08 6.75 -36.11
CA GLU A 293 10.43 6.28 -36.42
C GLU A 293 11.54 7.36 -36.58
N GLU A 294 12.76 6.87 -36.36
CA GLU A 294 14.07 7.16 -36.99
C GLU A 294 14.58 8.59 -37.26
N GLY A 295 15.77 8.88 -36.73
CA GLY A 295 16.71 9.89 -37.21
C GLY A 295 17.93 10.06 -36.31
N GLU A 296 19.10 9.61 -36.78
CA GLU A 296 20.40 9.88 -36.14
C GLU A 296 20.72 11.39 -36.09
N ALA A 297 21.20 11.91 -34.95
CA ALA A 297 22.40 12.75 -34.83
C ALA A 297 22.52 13.38 -33.43
N ASN A 298 23.77 13.50 -32.97
CA ASN A 298 24.22 14.12 -31.73
C ASN A 298 23.56 15.48 -31.42
N THR A 299 23.13 15.68 -30.17
CA THR A 299 23.34 16.95 -29.45
C THR A 299 23.41 16.66 -27.95
N GLU A 300 24.54 17.02 -27.34
CA GLU A 300 24.69 17.16 -25.90
C GLU A 300 23.87 18.36 -25.44
N GLU A 301 22.74 18.14 -24.75
CA GLU A 301 22.13 19.20 -23.93
C GLU A 301 21.65 18.62 -22.59
N GLN A 302 22.37 19.05 -21.56
CA GLN A 302 21.96 19.24 -20.17
C GLN A 302 20.47 18.99 -19.88
N LYS A 303 20.18 17.90 -19.17
CA LYS A 303 19.04 17.84 -18.25
C LYS A 303 19.58 17.95 -16.83
N ASN A 304 19.37 19.12 -16.23
CA ASN A 304 19.44 19.31 -14.79
C ASN A 304 18.54 18.25 -14.11
N PRO A 305 19.05 17.43 -13.18
CA PRO A 305 18.23 16.66 -12.28
C PRO A 305 18.18 17.42 -10.95
N ASP A 306 17.53 18.58 -10.98
CA ASP A 306 17.16 19.30 -9.75
C ASP A 306 15.66 19.53 -9.82
N GLU A 307 14.94 18.53 -9.35
CA GLU A 307 13.68 18.68 -8.63
C GLU A 307 13.52 17.39 -7.84
N GLY A 308 13.77 17.51 -6.53
CA GLY A 308 13.58 16.43 -5.59
C GLY A 308 12.13 16.00 -5.65
N SER A 309 11.89 14.72 -5.93
CA SER A 309 10.67 14.10 -5.43
C SER A 309 10.87 14.02 -3.92
N GLU A 310 10.39 15.05 -3.23
CA GLU A 310 9.89 14.93 -1.87
C GLU A 310 9.10 13.62 -1.81
N GLU A 311 9.20 12.90 -0.70
CA GLU A 311 8.27 11.79 -0.44
C GLU A 311 6.88 12.42 -0.35
N ASP A 312 6.25 12.71 -1.48
CA ASP A 312 4.89 13.18 -1.55
C ASP A 312 4.08 12.06 -0.91
N ASP A 313 3.57 12.31 0.29
CA ASP A 313 2.43 11.61 0.84
C ASP A 313 1.33 11.75 -0.22
N ILE A 314 1.25 10.79 -1.15
CA ILE A 314 0.28 10.80 -2.24
C ILE A 314 -1.09 10.81 -1.57
N SER A 315 -1.71 11.99 -1.51
CA SER A 315 -3.05 12.15 -0.96
C SER A 315 -4.00 11.45 -1.92
N LEU A 316 -4.65 10.39 -1.43
CA LEU A 316 -5.59 9.65 -2.26
C LEU A 316 -6.86 10.50 -2.42
N PRO A 317 -7.32 10.73 -3.66
CA PRO A 317 -8.46 11.61 -3.90
C PRO A 317 -9.73 10.99 -3.31
N VAL A 318 -10.33 11.66 -2.32
CA VAL A 318 -11.60 11.21 -1.73
C VAL A 318 -12.76 12.00 -2.31
N ARG A 319 -13.75 11.31 -2.86
CA ARG A 319 -14.93 11.95 -3.45
C ARG A 319 -15.94 12.32 -2.36
N LEU A 320 -16.40 13.56 -2.41
CA LEU A 320 -17.46 14.11 -1.60
C LEU A 320 -18.65 14.41 -2.49
N HIS A 321 -19.81 13.85 -2.13
CA HIS A 321 -21.09 14.22 -2.72
C HIS A 321 -21.83 15.12 -1.74
N ILE A 322 -21.89 16.42 -2.05
CA ILE A 322 -22.46 17.46 -1.20
C ILE A 322 -23.83 17.85 -1.76
N VAL A 323 -24.86 17.81 -0.94
CA VAL A 323 -26.22 18.25 -1.30
C VAL A 323 -26.62 19.41 -0.39
N VAL A 324 -26.95 20.54 -0.98
CA VAL A 324 -27.51 21.71 -0.30
C VAL A 324 -28.95 21.92 -0.76
N GLU A 325 -29.89 21.53 0.08
CA GLU A 325 -31.32 21.68 -0.14
C GLU A 325 -31.83 23.01 0.41
N LYS A 326 -32.64 23.72 -0.38
CA LYS A 326 -33.35 24.93 0.07
C LYS A 326 -34.86 24.75 -0.09
N PRO A 327 -35.66 25.09 0.94
CA PRO A 327 -37.11 24.91 0.89
C PRO A 327 -37.71 25.73 -0.26
N GLY A 328 -38.37 25.04 -1.18
CA GLY A 328 -39.07 25.64 -2.33
C GLY A 328 -38.17 26.14 -3.48
N LYS A 329 -36.86 25.89 -3.45
CA LYS A 329 -35.91 26.32 -4.50
C LYS A 329 -35.07 25.17 -5.08
N GLY A 330 -35.39 23.94 -4.70
CA GLY A 330 -34.68 22.74 -5.13
C GLY A 330 -33.43 22.43 -4.31
N ALA A 331 -32.52 21.66 -4.91
CA ALA A 331 -31.28 21.21 -4.30
C ALA A 331 -30.09 21.49 -5.23
N LEU A 332 -29.00 21.95 -4.65
CA LEU A 332 -27.70 22.09 -5.29
C LEU A 332 -26.84 20.88 -4.92
N VAL A 333 -26.42 20.11 -5.90
CA VAL A 333 -25.52 18.96 -5.73
C VAL A 333 -24.14 19.39 -6.22
N ILE A 334 -23.15 19.28 -5.35
CA ILE A 334 -21.77 19.65 -5.63
C ILE A 334 -20.93 18.41 -5.41
N ASP A 335 -20.29 17.95 -6.47
CA ASP A 335 -19.29 16.89 -6.39
C ASP A 335 -17.94 17.56 -6.18
N SER A 336 -17.22 17.11 -5.16
CA SER A 336 -15.91 17.62 -4.83
C SER A 336 -14.95 16.48 -4.54
N VAL A 337 -13.66 16.73 -4.72
CA VAL A 337 -12.60 15.80 -4.37
C VAL A 337 -11.72 16.44 -3.31
N ILE A 338 -11.44 15.69 -2.25
CA ILE A 338 -10.39 16.04 -1.30
C ILE A 338 -9.07 15.57 -1.88
N GLN A 339 -8.15 16.51 -2.12
CA GLN A 339 -6.78 16.24 -2.49
C GLN A 339 -5.88 17.24 -1.75
N ASP A 340 -4.73 16.77 -1.26
CA ASP A 340 -3.73 17.57 -0.55
C ASP A 340 -4.31 18.37 0.64
N SER A 341 -5.26 17.76 1.36
CA SER A 341 -6.02 18.39 2.46
C SER A 341 -6.87 19.60 2.05
N MET A 342 -7.16 19.76 0.76
CA MET A 342 -8.05 20.80 0.23
C MET A 342 -9.26 20.17 -0.45
N VAL A 343 -10.39 20.90 -0.46
CA VAL A 343 -11.62 20.49 -1.16
C VAL A 343 -11.65 21.17 -2.52
N MET A 344 -11.58 20.38 -3.59
CA MET A 344 -11.63 20.84 -4.97
C MET A 344 -13.01 20.53 -5.57
N ILE A 345 -13.69 21.53 -6.14
CA ILE A 345 -15.00 21.32 -6.76
C ILE A 345 -14.82 20.76 -8.18
N GLU A 346 -15.42 19.60 -8.47
CA GLU A 346 -15.40 18.99 -9.81
C GLU A 346 -16.66 19.35 -10.61
N SER A 347 -17.82 19.32 -9.95
CA SER A 347 -19.13 19.42 -10.59
C SER A 347 -20.11 20.19 -9.70
N CYS A 348 -21.01 20.95 -10.32
CA CYS A 348 -22.08 21.68 -9.63
C CYS A 348 -23.37 21.58 -10.43
N LEU A 349 -24.35 20.90 -9.86
CA LEU A 349 -25.61 20.48 -10.46
C LEU A 349 -26.77 21.10 -9.69
N HIS A 350 -27.73 21.71 -10.39
CA HIS A 350 -28.97 22.18 -9.77
C HIS A 350 -30.14 21.28 -10.17
N TYR A 351 -30.86 20.80 -9.16
CA TYR A 351 -32.10 20.05 -9.34
C TYR A 351 -33.27 20.84 -8.76
N GLU A 352 -34.32 21.05 -9.56
CA GLU A 352 -35.56 21.68 -9.07
C GLU A 352 -36.29 20.78 -8.05
N ASN A 353 -36.27 19.46 -8.26
CA ASN A 353 -36.82 18.49 -7.31
C ASN A 353 -35.74 17.94 -6.39
N THR A 354 -35.98 18.05 -5.08
CA THR A 354 -35.05 17.62 -4.03
C THR A 354 -34.88 16.09 -3.99
N GLU A 355 -35.89 15.33 -4.41
CA GLU A 355 -35.83 13.86 -4.48
C GLU A 355 -34.79 13.35 -5.49
N HIS A 356 -34.54 14.09 -6.58
CA HIS A 356 -33.49 13.72 -7.53
C HIS A 356 -32.10 13.94 -6.96
N ALA A 357 -31.91 14.72 -5.89
CA ALA A 357 -30.59 14.88 -5.26
C ALA A 357 -30.20 13.68 -4.37
N TYR A 358 -31.18 12.96 -3.81
CA TYR A 358 -30.95 11.86 -2.86
C TYR A 358 -31.09 10.45 -3.46
N ALA A 359 -31.44 10.34 -4.73
CA ALA A 359 -31.73 9.06 -5.36
C ALA A 359 -30.51 8.13 -5.46
N LYS A 360 -30.61 6.96 -4.83
CA LYS A 360 -29.65 5.85 -4.91
C LYS A 360 -30.09 4.71 -5.86
N THR A 361 -31.22 4.87 -6.54
CA THR A 361 -31.88 3.81 -7.32
C THR A 361 -31.56 3.92 -8.81
N SER A 362 -31.34 2.78 -9.48
CA SER A 362 -30.95 2.69 -10.90
C SER A 362 -31.95 3.36 -11.88
N GLU A 363 -33.23 3.50 -11.52
CA GLU A 363 -34.25 4.13 -12.38
C GLU A 363 -34.14 5.66 -12.39
N ARG A 364 -33.85 6.26 -11.23
CA ARG A 364 -33.68 7.72 -11.08
C ARG A 364 -32.31 8.20 -11.59
N PHE A 365 -31.38 7.29 -11.84
CA PHE A 365 -30.08 7.61 -12.46
C PHE A 365 -30.24 8.00 -13.94
N HIS A 366 -31.17 7.36 -14.68
CA HIS A 366 -31.45 7.74 -16.06
C HIS A 366 -32.10 9.12 -16.16
N GLU A 367 -33.04 9.44 -15.27
CA GLU A 367 -33.68 10.78 -15.22
C GLU A 367 -32.67 11.89 -14.95
N ARG A 368 -31.58 11.61 -14.21
CA ARG A 368 -30.47 12.54 -13.99
C ARG A 368 -29.61 12.78 -15.23
N GLN A 369 -29.44 11.78 -16.10
CA GLN A 369 -28.66 11.92 -17.34
C GLN A 369 -29.36 12.77 -18.40
N ASP A 370 -30.69 12.84 -18.35
CA ASP A 370 -31.48 13.66 -19.27
C ASP A 370 -31.51 15.16 -18.86
N LEU A 371 -31.13 15.47 -17.62
CA LEU A 371 -31.06 16.84 -17.09
C LEU A 371 -29.71 17.48 -17.42
N TYR A 372 -29.72 18.79 -17.71
CA TYR A 372 -28.48 19.52 -18.00
C TYR A 372 -27.57 19.53 -16.76
N ALA A 373 -26.41 18.89 -16.90
CA ALA A 373 -25.46 18.67 -15.82
C ALA A 373 -24.66 19.91 -15.39
N GLY A 374 -24.99 21.10 -15.92
CA GLY A 374 -24.15 22.27 -15.80
C GLY A 374 -22.94 22.25 -16.76
N PRO A 375 -22.24 23.39 -16.90
CA PRO A 375 -20.97 23.44 -17.60
C PRO A 375 -19.88 22.74 -16.78
N VAL A 376 -18.77 22.37 -17.44
CA VAL A 376 -17.55 21.90 -16.74
C VAL A 376 -17.10 23.01 -15.78
N PHE A 377 -17.02 22.71 -14.48
CA PHE A 377 -16.74 23.71 -13.45
C PHE A 377 -15.42 24.45 -13.70
N ALA A 378 -14.39 23.74 -14.15
CA ALA A 378 -13.08 24.31 -14.50
C ALA A 378 -13.12 25.37 -15.62
N ASN A 379 -14.18 25.40 -16.43
CA ASN A 379 -14.35 26.39 -17.51
C ASN A 379 -15.14 27.64 -17.05
N LEU A 380 -15.61 27.66 -15.80
CA LEU A 380 -16.26 28.84 -15.24
C LEU A 380 -15.24 29.95 -14.99
N ASP A 381 -15.72 31.19 -14.92
CA ASP A 381 -14.91 32.34 -14.53
C ASP A 381 -14.24 32.13 -13.16
N GLU A 382 -12.97 32.50 -13.03
CA GLU A 382 -12.17 32.25 -11.82
C GLU A 382 -12.78 32.91 -10.58
N GLU A 383 -13.34 34.11 -10.70
CA GLU A 383 -13.98 34.80 -9.57
C GLU A 383 -15.22 34.03 -9.11
N LEU A 384 -15.98 33.46 -10.04
CA LEU A 384 -17.13 32.62 -9.72
C LEU A 384 -16.72 31.32 -9.00
N GLN A 385 -15.62 30.69 -9.40
CA GLN A 385 -15.10 29.48 -8.75
C GLN A 385 -14.74 29.77 -7.27
N VAL A 386 -13.98 30.85 -7.03
CA VAL A 386 -13.60 31.28 -5.67
C VAL A 386 -14.83 31.61 -4.82
N LEU A 387 -15.88 32.19 -5.40
CA LEU A 387 -17.13 32.46 -4.69
C LEU A 387 -17.89 31.17 -4.31
N PHE A 388 -17.82 30.12 -5.12
CA PHE A 388 -18.37 28.80 -4.77
C PHE A 388 -17.57 28.13 -3.66
N GLU A 389 -16.24 28.23 -3.67
CA GLU A 389 -15.41 27.73 -2.58
C GLU A 389 -15.73 28.45 -1.26
N ARG A 390 -15.83 29.79 -1.28
CA ARG A 390 -16.25 30.57 -0.11
C ARG A 390 -17.66 30.20 0.37
N TYR A 391 -18.58 29.94 -0.56
CA TYR A 391 -19.93 29.49 -0.26
C TYR A 391 -19.94 28.16 0.52
N LEU A 392 -19.06 27.22 0.15
CA LEU A 392 -18.88 25.95 0.84
C LEU A 392 -18.20 26.11 2.20
N ASP A 393 -17.17 26.96 2.27
CA ASP A 393 -16.40 27.23 3.49
C ASP A 393 -17.29 27.83 4.61
N GLU A 394 -18.14 28.82 4.28
CA GLU A 394 -19.13 29.39 5.21
C GLU A 394 -20.12 28.34 5.75
N ARG A 395 -20.33 27.25 5.01
CA ARG A 395 -21.20 26.13 5.37
C ARG A 395 -20.48 25.02 6.12
N GLY A 396 -19.19 25.20 6.43
CA GLY A 396 -18.35 24.27 7.17
C GLY A 396 -17.70 23.18 6.30
N ILE A 397 -17.73 23.34 4.99
CA ILE A 397 -17.01 22.45 4.05
C ILE A 397 -15.68 23.13 3.75
N ASN A 398 -14.70 22.84 4.60
CA ASN A 398 -13.44 23.57 4.66
C ASN A 398 -12.25 22.62 4.88
N THR A 399 -11.07 23.18 5.08
CA THR A 399 -9.83 22.41 5.32
C THR A 399 -9.95 21.46 6.52
N ALA A 400 -10.72 21.81 7.56
CA ALA A 400 -10.92 20.93 8.71
C ALA A 400 -11.71 19.67 8.33
N LEU A 401 -12.74 19.80 7.48
CA LEU A 401 -13.45 18.65 6.90
C LEU A 401 -12.51 17.81 6.03
N ALA A 402 -11.67 18.46 5.21
CA ALA A 402 -10.73 17.79 4.32
C ALA A 402 -9.69 16.93 5.07
N ILE A 403 -9.29 17.34 6.28
CA ILE A 403 -8.43 16.56 7.17
C ILE A 403 -9.22 15.45 7.88
N PHE A 404 -10.43 15.76 8.34
CA PHE A 404 -11.28 14.83 9.08
C PHE A 404 -11.70 13.61 8.24
N VAL A 405 -12.12 13.81 7.00
CA VAL A 405 -12.73 12.75 6.18
C VAL A 405 -11.77 11.58 5.93
N PRO A 406 -10.51 11.77 5.49
CA PRO A 406 -9.57 10.66 5.31
C PRO A 406 -9.27 9.91 6.60
N GLU A 407 -9.09 10.62 7.72
CA GLU A 407 -8.87 9.99 9.03
C GLU A 407 -10.08 9.17 9.48
N TYR A 408 -11.30 9.69 9.25
CA TYR A 408 -12.54 8.99 9.59
C TYR A 408 -12.73 7.73 8.74
N ILE A 409 -12.42 7.78 7.44
CA ILE A 409 -12.50 6.63 6.56
C ILE A 409 -11.58 5.51 7.06
N ASN A 410 -10.32 5.81 7.36
CA ASN A 410 -9.36 4.83 7.88
C ASN A 410 -9.86 4.18 9.18
N MET A 411 -10.42 4.98 10.10
CA MET A 411 -11.01 4.47 11.34
C MET A 411 -12.23 3.56 11.06
N LYS A 412 -13.13 3.96 10.16
CA LYS A 412 -14.32 3.18 9.83
C LYS A 412 -13.97 1.90 9.10
N GLU A 413 -13.05 1.94 8.15
CA GLU A 413 -12.56 0.76 7.43
C GLU A 413 -12.03 -0.28 8.41
N GLN A 414 -11.22 0.12 9.39
CA GLN A 414 -10.71 -0.79 10.41
C GLN A 414 -11.84 -1.42 11.25
N LYS A 415 -12.90 -0.67 11.55
CA LYS A 415 -14.07 -1.19 12.27
C LYS A 415 -14.87 -2.17 11.42
N GLU A 416 -15.11 -1.85 10.14
CA GLU A 416 -15.82 -2.73 9.21
C GLU A 416 -15.03 -3.99 8.88
N TYR A 417 -13.70 -3.90 8.75
CA TYR A 417 -12.83 -5.05 8.56
C TYR A 417 -12.93 -6.04 9.73
N ALA A 418 -12.84 -5.54 10.97
CA ALA A 418 -13.03 -6.38 12.15
C ALA A 418 -14.43 -7.00 12.21
N ARG A 419 -15.46 -6.26 11.79
CA ARG A 419 -16.83 -6.80 11.70
C ARG A 419 -16.95 -7.87 10.62
N TRP A 420 -16.35 -7.65 9.46
CA TRP A 420 -16.31 -8.62 8.36
C TRP A 420 -15.63 -9.92 8.81
N LEU A 421 -14.46 -9.83 9.46
CA LEU A 421 -13.77 -11.01 10.02
C LEU A 421 -14.67 -11.78 10.99
N LYS A 422 -15.43 -11.08 11.84
CA LYS A 422 -16.37 -11.70 12.78
C LYS A 422 -17.52 -12.39 12.04
N ASN A 423 -18.17 -11.72 11.10
CA ASN A 423 -19.28 -12.29 10.32
C ASN A 423 -18.84 -13.50 9.51
N VAL A 424 -17.66 -13.45 8.88
CA VAL A 424 -17.10 -14.60 8.13
C VAL A 424 -16.76 -15.74 9.06
N LYS A 425 -16.20 -15.47 10.25
CA LYS A 425 -15.95 -16.49 11.25
C LYS A 425 -17.24 -17.18 11.68
N GLU A 426 -18.27 -16.42 12.05
CA GLU A 426 -19.58 -16.97 12.45
C GLU A 426 -20.21 -17.79 11.32
N PHE A 427 -20.05 -17.37 10.07
CA PHE A 427 -20.56 -18.10 8.91
C PHE A 427 -19.84 -19.43 8.67
N VAL A 428 -18.52 -19.49 8.88
CA VAL A 428 -17.73 -20.72 8.72
C VAL A 428 -17.88 -21.66 9.92
N GLU A 429 -18.21 -21.12 11.11
CA GLU A 429 -18.51 -21.90 12.32
C GLU A 429 -19.90 -22.55 12.31
N ALA A 430 -20.86 -21.99 11.56
CA ALA A 430 -22.24 -22.46 11.43
C ALA A 430 -22.35 -23.72 10.56
#